data_AF-A0A4S8HSQ0-F1
#
_entry.id   AF-A0A4S8HSQ0-F1
#
_cell.length_a   1.000
_cell.length_b   1.000
_cell.length_c   1.000
_cell.angle_alpha   90.00
_cell.angle_beta   90.00
_cell.angle_gamma   90.00
#
_symmetry.space_group_name_H-M   'P 1'
#
loop_
_entity.id
_entity.type
_entity.pdbx_description
1 polymer ?
#
loop_
_entity_poly.entity_id
_entity_poly.type
_entity_poly.pdbx_seq_one_letter_code
_entity_poly.pdbx_strand_id
1 'polypeptide(L)'
;MPLFIRKLLVLFLLSNMVFGSLMARQIPIPVGFIVGALTYHPKEKAVKQFRSYKFDSTDAIIGIDFSDSANGRYKKFSFIIDNVHDLNEFRKSWIYKNSVEPATDKGVFNVYYIKNKVKEKAWIIFPELKSIVTDNGHNSFDTSILSTLHSKYPLVYRRRTDTVRGKDDFLKFNDSVKANPSFLFLIEPYMAYEGSFDVTIKAGSGISPEDVGERIHNKCNKIKPKTAFNVFLKVDENGSDAKHKTYFVRCNQALYVQFSDPELEKGDWTPAVFVVQSYWRE
;
A
#
# COMPACT_ATOMS: atom_id res chain seq x y z
N MET A 1 46.70 -37.56 -13.59
CA MET A 1 45.31 -37.79 -13.14
C MET A 1 44.78 -39.08 -13.78
N PRO A 2 44.37 -40.10 -13.01
CA PRO A 2 43.97 -41.40 -13.55
C PRO A 2 42.72 -41.29 -14.44
N LEU A 3 42.63 -42.16 -15.45
CA LEU A 3 41.63 -42.15 -16.53
C LEU A 3 40.17 -42.15 -16.01
N PHE A 4 39.94 -42.71 -14.81
CA PHE A 4 38.66 -42.78 -14.14
C PHE A 4 38.13 -41.39 -13.71
N ILE A 5 39.01 -40.53 -13.20
CA ILE A 5 38.63 -39.17 -12.76
C ILE A 5 38.26 -38.30 -13.98
N ARG A 6 38.88 -38.52 -15.14
CA ARG A 6 38.51 -37.82 -16.39
C ARG A 6 37.10 -38.18 -16.85
N LYS A 7 36.70 -39.45 -16.77
CA LYS A 7 35.34 -39.88 -17.15
C LYS A 7 34.28 -39.36 -16.17
N LEU A 8 34.59 -39.32 -14.88
CA LEU A 8 33.69 -38.77 -13.86
C LEU A 8 33.48 -37.25 -14.03
N LEU A 9 34.56 -36.51 -14.37
CA LEU A 9 34.47 -35.07 -14.64
C LEU A 9 33.62 -34.75 -15.87
N VAL A 10 33.72 -35.57 -16.92
CA VAL A 10 32.91 -35.41 -18.14
C VAL A 10 31.44 -35.71 -17.86
N LEU A 11 31.13 -36.72 -17.05
CA LEU A 11 29.75 -37.01 -16.63
C LEU A 11 29.16 -35.89 -15.78
N PHE A 12 29.97 -35.29 -14.89
CA PHE A 12 29.57 -34.19 -14.03
C PHE A 12 29.40 -32.88 -14.80
N LEU A 13 30.20 -32.64 -15.85
CA LEU A 13 30.05 -31.48 -16.74
C LEU A 13 28.83 -31.63 -17.66
N LEU A 14 28.55 -32.84 -18.14
CA LEU A 14 27.36 -33.13 -18.95
C LEU A 14 26.06 -33.01 -18.13
N SER A 15 26.05 -33.47 -16.87
CA SER A 15 24.88 -33.30 -15.99
C SER A 15 24.63 -31.82 -15.66
N ASN A 16 25.69 -31.04 -15.41
CA ASN A 16 25.56 -29.59 -15.17
C ASN A 16 25.16 -28.80 -16.43
N MET A 17 25.56 -29.21 -17.64
CA MET A 17 25.06 -28.58 -18.87
C MET A 17 23.57 -28.86 -19.10
N VAL A 18 23.07 -30.04 -18.75
CA VAL A 18 21.64 -30.38 -18.85
C VAL A 18 20.83 -29.62 -17.79
N PHE A 19 21.35 -29.44 -16.58
CA PHE A 19 20.68 -28.63 -15.55
C PHE A 19 20.73 -27.13 -15.84
N GLY A 20 21.82 -26.63 -16.44
CA GLY A 20 21.94 -25.24 -16.89
C GLY A 20 20.98 -24.90 -18.04
N SER A 21 20.73 -25.84 -18.96
CA SER A 21 19.79 -25.64 -20.07
C SER A 21 18.31 -25.80 -19.67
N LEU A 22 18.02 -26.44 -18.54
CA LEU A 22 16.67 -26.44 -17.93
C LEU A 22 16.32 -25.11 -17.24
N MET A 23 17.33 -24.35 -16.79
CA MET A 23 17.16 -23.01 -16.21
C MET A 23 17.24 -21.88 -17.26
N ALA A 24 17.84 -22.14 -18.42
CA ALA A 24 17.78 -21.24 -19.57
C ALA A 24 16.50 -21.52 -20.38
N ARG A 25 15.74 -20.46 -20.73
CA ARG A 25 14.48 -20.52 -21.49
C ARG A 25 14.58 -21.03 -22.95
N GLN A 26 15.66 -21.72 -23.31
CA GLN A 26 15.93 -22.19 -24.66
C GLN A 26 16.56 -23.58 -24.59
N ILE A 27 15.81 -24.59 -25.02
CA ILE A 27 16.33 -25.94 -25.26
C ILE A 27 16.66 -26.00 -26.75
N PRO A 28 17.95 -25.94 -27.16
CA PRO A 28 18.32 -26.22 -28.53
C PRO A 28 18.16 -27.72 -28.78
N ILE A 29 17.14 -28.11 -29.55
CA ILE A 29 17.03 -29.48 -30.06
C ILE A 29 17.74 -29.51 -31.42
N PRO A 30 18.83 -30.27 -31.59
CA PRO A 30 19.46 -30.41 -32.88
C PRO A 30 18.62 -31.35 -33.73
N VAL A 31 17.82 -30.78 -34.64
CA VAL A 31 17.32 -31.46 -35.83
C VAL A 31 17.96 -30.75 -37.02
N GLY A 32 18.51 -31.51 -37.97
CA GLY A 32 19.51 -31.07 -38.96
C GLY A 32 19.38 -29.65 -39.53
N PHE A 33 20.54 -29.00 -39.69
CA PHE A 33 20.87 -27.79 -40.48
C PHE A 33 19.97 -26.54 -40.42
N ILE A 34 18.95 -26.50 -39.57
CA ILE A 34 18.20 -25.28 -39.24
C ILE A 34 18.12 -25.20 -37.72
N VAL A 35 18.99 -24.38 -37.11
CA VAL A 35 18.88 -24.04 -35.69
C VAL A 35 17.73 -23.04 -35.53
N GLY A 36 16.50 -23.54 -35.51
CA GLY A 36 15.33 -22.80 -35.05
C GLY A 36 15.31 -22.81 -33.53
N ALA A 37 15.46 -21.66 -32.88
CA ALA A 37 15.22 -21.54 -31.45
C ALA A 37 13.71 -21.70 -31.20
N LEU A 38 13.28 -22.86 -30.72
CA LEU A 38 11.95 -23.03 -30.14
C LEU A 38 11.94 -22.33 -28.78
N THR A 39 11.50 -21.08 -28.75
CA THR A 39 11.16 -20.41 -27.50
C THR A 39 9.94 -21.10 -26.89
N TYR A 40 10.20 -21.95 -25.88
CA TYR A 40 9.14 -22.45 -25.03
C TYR A 40 8.63 -21.28 -24.18
N HIS A 41 7.53 -20.68 -24.60
CA HIS A 41 6.74 -19.81 -23.73
C HIS A 41 5.89 -20.73 -22.86
N PRO A 42 6.23 -20.96 -21.57
CA PRO A 42 5.33 -21.69 -20.67
C PRO A 42 3.95 -21.03 -20.77
N LYS A 43 2.89 -21.83 -20.94
CA LYS A 43 1.52 -21.31 -20.91
C LYS A 43 1.32 -20.62 -19.56
N GLU A 44 1.38 -19.29 -19.59
CA GLU A 44 1.27 -18.48 -18.38
C GLU A 44 -0.10 -18.74 -17.75
N LYS A 45 -0.09 -19.10 -16.46
CA LYS A 45 -1.32 -19.42 -15.74
C LYS A 45 -2.10 -18.13 -15.53
N ALA A 46 -3.32 -18.09 -16.09
CA ALA A 46 -4.23 -16.98 -15.87
C ALA A 46 -4.47 -16.76 -14.37
N VAL A 47 -4.34 -15.51 -13.92
CA VAL A 47 -4.55 -15.10 -12.52
C VAL A 47 -6.04 -14.90 -12.31
N LYS A 48 -6.62 -15.68 -11.39
CA LYS A 48 -8.06 -15.61 -11.04
C LYS A 48 -8.22 -14.97 -9.67
N GLN A 49 -8.17 -13.63 -9.61
CA GLN A 49 -8.06 -12.84 -8.38
C GLN A 49 -9.12 -13.18 -7.32
N PHE A 50 -10.37 -13.35 -7.75
CA PHE A 50 -11.52 -13.51 -6.84
C PHE A 50 -12.02 -14.95 -6.69
N ARG A 51 -11.33 -15.95 -7.27
CA ARG A 51 -11.87 -17.32 -7.33
C ARG A 51 -12.11 -17.94 -5.95
N SER A 52 -11.28 -17.60 -4.96
CA SER A 52 -11.39 -18.10 -3.59
C SER A 52 -12.39 -17.34 -2.72
N TYR A 53 -12.96 -16.24 -3.21
CA TYR A 53 -13.82 -15.38 -2.41
C TYR A 53 -15.21 -16.01 -2.29
N LYS A 54 -15.71 -16.02 -1.05
CA LYS A 54 -17.07 -16.40 -0.70
C LYS A 54 -17.81 -15.13 -0.31
N PHE A 55 -18.47 -14.53 -1.28
CA PHE A 55 -19.20 -13.28 -1.06
C PHE A 55 -20.52 -13.52 -0.33
N ASP A 56 -20.85 -12.59 0.56
CA ASP A 56 -22.09 -12.47 1.32
C ASP A 56 -22.63 -11.03 1.20
N SER A 57 -23.75 -10.75 1.87
CA SER A 57 -24.47 -9.47 1.76
C SER A 57 -23.72 -8.26 2.34
N THR A 58 -22.56 -8.47 2.98
CA THR A 58 -21.71 -7.42 3.54
C THR A 58 -20.56 -7.04 2.62
N ASP A 59 -20.37 -7.79 1.54
CA ASP A 59 -19.31 -7.60 0.57
C ASP A 59 -19.70 -6.63 -0.54
N ALA A 60 -18.73 -5.85 -1.03
CA ALA A 60 -18.87 -5.04 -2.23
C ALA A 60 -17.54 -4.92 -2.99
N ILE A 61 -17.64 -4.74 -4.31
CA ILE A 61 -16.52 -4.33 -5.16
C ILE A 61 -16.81 -2.94 -5.68
N ILE A 62 -15.89 -2.01 -5.45
CA ILE A 62 -16.08 -0.59 -5.78
C ILE A 62 -14.93 -0.11 -6.66
N GLY A 63 -15.24 0.36 -7.86
CA GLY A 63 -14.28 1.05 -8.73
C GLY A 63 -14.44 2.56 -8.62
N ILE A 64 -13.39 3.29 -8.21
CA ILE A 64 -13.40 4.76 -8.14
C ILE A 64 -12.08 5.39 -8.62
N ASP A 65 -12.20 6.63 -9.09
CA ASP A 65 -11.08 7.50 -9.46
C ASP A 65 -10.67 8.39 -8.28
N PHE A 66 -9.39 8.44 -7.97
CA PHE A 66 -8.84 9.27 -6.90
C PHE A 66 -8.34 10.63 -7.37
N SER A 67 -8.32 10.88 -8.68
CA SER A 67 -7.74 12.10 -9.19
C SER A 67 -8.44 13.32 -8.60
N ASP A 68 -7.64 14.20 -8.00
CA ASP A 68 -8.09 15.44 -7.34
C ASP A 68 -8.63 16.50 -8.32
N SER A 69 -8.67 16.20 -9.62
CA SER A 69 -9.23 17.11 -10.60
C SER A 69 -10.76 17.07 -10.54
N ALA A 70 -11.39 18.25 -10.63
CA ALA A 70 -12.85 18.41 -10.60
C ALA A 70 -13.58 17.52 -11.64
N ASN A 71 -12.88 17.15 -12.72
CA ASN A 71 -13.33 16.26 -13.79
C ASN A 71 -12.52 14.96 -13.80
N GLY A 72 -12.53 14.22 -12.68
CA GLY A 72 -11.71 13.03 -12.52
C GLY A 72 -11.69 12.16 -13.78
N ARG A 73 -10.48 11.99 -14.35
CA ARG A 73 -10.23 11.45 -15.70
C ARG A 73 -10.91 10.10 -15.94
N TYR A 74 -11.08 9.34 -14.87
CA TYR A 74 -11.62 7.98 -14.87
C TYR A 74 -12.94 7.86 -14.13
N LYS A 75 -13.60 8.96 -13.75
CA LYS A 75 -14.95 8.90 -13.15
C LYS A 75 -15.96 8.15 -14.03
N LYS A 76 -15.83 8.22 -15.35
CA LYS A 76 -16.63 7.46 -16.35
C LYS A 76 -16.50 5.93 -16.24
N PHE A 77 -15.56 5.44 -15.42
CA PHE A 77 -15.38 4.02 -15.13
C PHE A 77 -15.88 3.64 -13.74
N SER A 78 -16.46 4.55 -12.98
CA SER A 78 -16.81 4.28 -11.58
C SER A 78 -17.99 3.32 -11.49
N PHE A 79 -17.88 2.28 -10.66
CA PHE A 79 -18.91 1.26 -10.55
C PHE A 79 -19.01 0.71 -9.12
N ILE A 80 -20.14 0.08 -8.80
CA ILE A 80 -20.33 -0.62 -7.53
C ILE A 80 -21.12 -1.92 -7.69
N ILE A 81 -20.57 -3.02 -7.21
CA ILE A 81 -21.26 -4.31 -7.13
C ILE A 81 -21.40 -4.65 -5.65
N ASP A 82 -22.62 -4.66 -5.13
CA ASP A 82 -22.92 -4.84 -3.70
C ASP A 82 -24.00 -5.89 -3.42
N ASN A 83 -24.40 -6.65 -4.46
CA ASN A 83 -25.28 -7.80 -4.31
C ASN A 83 -24.54 -9.10 -4.60
N VAL A 84 -24.87 -10.14 -3.82
CA VAL A 84 -24.14 -11.41 -3.79
C VAL A 84 -24.20 -12.15 -5.12
N HIS A 85 -25.33 -12.07 -5.83
CA HIS A 85 -25.50 -12.74 -7.12
C HIS A 85 -24.47 -12.20 -8.13
N ASP A 86 -24.45 -10.88 -8.29
CA ASP A 86 -23.61 -10.21 -9.28
C ASP A 86 -22.13 -10.25 -8.92
N LEU A 87 -21.80 -10.24 -7.62
CA LEU A 87 -20.44 -10.50 -7.14
C LEU A 87 -19.96 -11.90 -7.53
N ASN A 88 -20.84 -12.90 -7.44
CA ASN A 88 -20.54 -14.27 -7.82
C ASN A 88 -20.44 -14.48 -9.34
N GLU A 89 -21.07 -13.62 -10.15
CA GLU A 89 -20.84 -13.54 -11.59
C GLU A 89 -19.50 -12.85 -11.90
N PHE A 90 -19.27 -11.68 -11.29
CA PHE A 90 -18.08 -10.85 -11.47
C PHE A 90 -16.77 -11.62 -11.21
N ARG A 91 -16.71 -12.44 -10.15
CA ARG A 91 -15.52 -13.26 -9.87
C ARG A 91 -15.13 -14.22 -11.00
N LYS A 92 -16.06 -14.57 -11.89
CA LYS A 92 -15.81 -15.47 -13.02
C LYS A 92 -15.18 -14.73 -14.20
N SER A 93 -15.46 -13.44 -14.37
CA SER A 93 -14.98 -12.63 -15.49
C SER A 93 -13.66 -11.89 -15.20
N TRP A 94 -13.34 -11.68 -13.93
CA TRP A 94 -12.17 -10.91 -13.51
C TRP A 94 -10.89 -11.75 -13.48
N ILE A 95 -10.37 -12.03 -14.68
CA ILE A 95 -9.21 -12.90 -14.93
C ILE A 95 -8.16 -12.09 -15.70
N TYR A 96 -6.91 -12.12 -15.24
CA TYR A 96 -5.80 -11.45 -15.92
C TYR A 96 -4.86 -12.46 -16.57
N LYS A 97 -4.15 -12.00 -17.59
CA LYS A 97 -3.12 -12.74 -18.29
C LYS A 97 -1.85 -11.91 -18.32
N ASN A 98 -0.72 -12.60 -18.39
CA ASN A 98 0.61 -12.08 -18.66
C ASN A 98 1.15 -11.05 -17.65
N SER A 99 2.31 -11.35 -17.10
CA SER A 99 3.09 -10.36 -16.35
C SER A 99 3.52 -9.26 -17.33
N VAL A 100 3.38 -8.01 -16.92
CA VAL A 100 3.88 -6.86 -17.69
C VAL A 100 4.94 -6.12 -16.88
N GLU A 101 5.83 -5.42 -17.57
CA GLU A 101 6.82 -4.58 -16.90
C GLU A 101 6.12 -3.52 -16.02
N PRO A 102 6.66 -3.23 -14.82
CA PRO A 102 6.15 -2.16 -13.99
C PRO A 102 6.17 -0.84 -14.76
N ALA A 103 5.02 -0.20 -14.82
CA ALA A 103 4.89 1.12 -15.43
C ALA A 103 4.48 2.11 -14.34
N THR A 104 5.08 3.29 -14.39
CA THR A 104 4.75 4.40 -13.51
C THR A 104 4.17 5.51 -14.39
N ASP A 105 2.88 5.81 -14.21
CA ASP A 105 2.20 6.85 -14.98
C ASP A 105 1.24 7.66 -14.11
N LYS A 106 0.96 8.89 -14.55
CA LYS A 106 0.06 9.86 -13.94
C LYS A 106 -1.38 9.56 -14.35
N GLY A 107 -1.96 8.53 -13.73
CA GLY A 107 -3.38 8.25 -13.88
C GLY A 107 -3.73 6.86 -13.40
N VAL A 108 -4.33 6.79 -12.21
CA VAL A 108 -4.72 5.52 -11.60
C VAL A 108 -6.22 5.46 -11.37
N PHE A 109 -6.78 4.28 -11.61
CA PHE A 109 -8.14 3.93 -11.22
C PHE A 109 -8.06 2.83 -10.17
N ASN A 110 -8.79 2.97 -9.07
CA ASN A 110 -8.70 2.03 -7.96
C ASN A 110 -9.94 1.15 -7.93
N VAL A 111 -9.73 -0.14 -7.70
CA VAL A 111 -10.80 -1.10 -7.38
C VAL A 111 -10.58 -1.60 -5.97
N TYR A 112 -11.61 -1.49 -5.13
CA TYR A 112 -11.59 -1.96 -3.77
C TYR A 112 -12.48 -3.16 -3.57
N TYR A 113 -12.01 -4.08 -2.75
CA TYR A 113 -12.88 -5.03 -2.08
C TYR A 113 -13.19 -4.50 -0.69
N ILE A 114 -14.48 -4.35 -0.44
CA ILE A 114 -15.05 -3.83 0.80
C ILE A 114 -15.83 -4.96 1.47
N LYS A 115 -15.64 -5.14 2.78
CA LYS A 115 -16.46 -6.02 3.62
C LYS A 115 -16.92 -5.25 4.84
N ASN A 116 -18.21 -5.30 5.17
CA ASN A 116 -18.78 -4.52 6.29
C ASN A 116 -18.41 -3.01 6.23
N LYS A 117 -18.39 -2.44 5.02
CA LYS A 117 -17.98 -1.04 4.75
C LYS A 117 -16.53 -0.71 5.15
N VAL A 118 -15.68 -1.73 5.30
CA VAL A 118 -14.23 -1.61 5.55
C VAL A 118 -13.46 -2.08 4.32
N LYS A 119 -12.41 -1.35 3.97
CA LYS A 119 -11.54 -1.70 2.84
C LYS A 119 -10.61 -2.86 3.22
N GLU A 120 -10.82 -4.00 2.58
CA GLU A 120 -10.03 -5.22 2.79
C GLU A 120 -8.85 -5.30 1.81
N LYS A 121 -9.11 -4.98 0.53
CA LYS A 121 -8.08 -4.98 -0.52
C LYS A 121 -8.26 -3.85 -1.51
N ALA A 122 -7.17 -3.52 -2.19
CA ALA A 122 -7.12 -2.53 -3.25
C ALA A 122 -6.33 -3.06 -4.45
N TRP A 123 -6.79 -2.73 -5.64
CA TRP A 123 -6.08 -2.94 -6.90
C TRP A 123 -5.98 -1.62 -7.63
N ILE A 124 -4.81 -1.40 -8.24
CA ILE A 124 -4.52 -0.17 -8.98
C ILE A 124 -4.49 -0.52 -10.45
N ILE A 125 -5.37 0.10 -11.22
CA ILE A 125 -5.44 -0.04 -12.67
C ILE A 125 -4.83 1.21 -13.28
N PHE A 126 -4.04 1.00 -14.33
CA PHE A 126 -3.53 2.05 -15.20
C PHE A 126 -4.24 1.94 -16.55
N PRO A 127 -5.36 2.66 -16.77
CA PRO A 127 -6.20 2.43 -17.93
C PRO A 127 -5.49 2.68 -19.28
N GLU A 128 -4.59 3.66 -19.33
CA GLU A 128 -3.79 3.96 -20.53
C GLU A 128 -2.78 2.87 -20.87
N LEU A 129 -2.22 2.26 -19.83
CA LEU A 129 -1.19 1.23 -19.94
C LEU A 129 -1.78 -0.17 -20.06
N LYS A 130 -3.11 -0.30 -20.00
CA LYS A 130 -3.83 -1.58 -20.03
C LYS A 130 -3.23 -2.58 -19.05
N SER A 131 -3.01 -2.12 -17.82
CA SER A 131 -2.35 -2.90 -16.78
C SER A 131 -3.00 -2.72 -15.41
N ILE A 132 -2.78 -3.71 -14.54
CA ILE A 132 -3.27 -3.75 -13.17
C ILE A 132 -2.17 -4.24 -12.22
N VAL A 133 -2.11 -3.61 -11.05
CA VAL A 133 -1.26 -4.01 -9.93
C VAL A 133 -2.11 -4.76 -8.92
N THR A 134 -1.65 -5.96 -8.58
CA THR A 134 -2.29 -6.87 -7.64
C THR A 134 -1.26 -7.42 -6.66
N ASP A 135 -1.73 -8.17 -5.66
CA ASP A 135 -0.87 -8.95 -4.77
C ASP A 135 0.10 -9.89 -5.53
N ASN A 136 -0.24 -10.27 -6.77
CA ASN A 136 0.57 -11.13 -7.63
C ASN A 136 1.47 -10.34 -8.60
N GLY A 137 1.62 -9.02 -8.42
CA GLY A 137 2.42 -8.15 -9.26
C GLY A 137 1.64 -7.45 -10.37
N HIS A 138 2.37 -6.98 -11.39
CA HIS A 138 1.87 -6.22 -12.53
C HIS A 138 1.40 -7.15 -13.66
N ASN A 139 0.16 -7.03 -14.06
CA ASN A 139 -0.45 -7.89 -15.08
C ASN A 139 -1.10 -7.06 -16.19
N SER A 140 -1.24 -7.64 -17.39
CA SER A 140 -2.05 -7.04 -18.44
C SER A 140 -3.53 -7.07 -18.07
N PHE A 141 -4.23 -5.99 -18.39
CA PHE A 141 -5.62 -5.76 -18.03
C PHE A 141 -6.41 -5.17 -19.20
N ASP A 142 -7.50 -5.84 -19.57
CA ASP A 142 -8.43 -5.31 -20.57
C ASP A 142 -9.32 -4.23 -19.93
N THR A 143 -9.04 -2.98 -20.27
CA THR A 143 -9.72 -1.83 -19.69
C THR A 143 -11.14 -1.64 -20.19
N SER A 144 -11.55 -2.34 -21.27
CA SER A 144 -12.94 -2.34 -21.74
C SER A 144 -13.91 -2.95 -20.71
N ILE A 145 -13.39 -3.80 -19.81
CA ILE A 145 -14.15 -4.35 -18.70
C ILE A 145 -14.67 -3.23 -17.78
N LEU A 146 -13.89 -2.16 -17.57
CA LEU A 146 -14.31 -1.04 -16.73
C LEU A 146 -15.53 -0.31 -17.28
N SER A 147 -15.56 -0.06 -18.59
CA SER A 147 -16.73 0.52 -19.26
C SER A 147 -17.95 -0.39 -19.12
N THR A 148 -17.77 -1.70 -19.29
CA THR A 148 -18.85 -2.68 -19.15
C THR A 148 -19.43 -2.69 -17.74
N LEU A 149 -18.56 -2.63 -16.72
CA LEU A 149 -18.97 -2.58 -15.32
C LEU A 149 -19.66 -1.27 -14.98
N HIS A 150 -19.16 -0.14 -15.47
CA HIS A 150 -19.83 1.14 -15.29
C HIS A 150 -21.24 1.14 -15.88
N SER A 151 -21.40 0.61 -17.11
CA SER A 151 -22.71 0.51 -17.75
C SER A 151 -23.69 -0.39 -17.00
N LYS A 152 -23.21 -1.52 -16.44
CA LYS A 152 -24.07 -2.46 -15.70
C LYS A 152 -24.35 -1.99 -14.27
N TYR A 153 -23.38 -1.35 -13.63
CA TYR A 153 -23.41 -1.01 -12.20
C TYR A 153 -22.86 0.41 -11.94
N PRO A 154 -23.48 1.46 -12.49
CA PRO A 154 -22.95 2.81 -12.41
C PRO A 154 -22.85 3.29 -10.96
N LEU A 155 -21.76 3.98 -10.64
CA LEU A 155 -21.59 4.63 -9.34
C LEU A 155 -21.42 6.13 -9.52
N VAL A 156 -22.35 6.90 -8.95
CA VAL A 156 -22.17 8.33 -8.68
C VAL A 156 -21.83 8.46 -7.20
N TYR A 157 -20.74 9.16 -6.89
CA TYR A 157 -20.24 9.28 -5.54
C TYR A 157 -19.60 10.64 -5.28
N ARG A 158 -19.60 11.00 -4.00
CA ARG A 158 -18.87 12.15 -3.46
C ARG A 158 -17.81 11.71 -2.47
N ARG A 159 -16.72 12.46 -2.43
CA ARG A 159 -15.68 12.38 -1.42
C ARG A 159 -15.92 13.46 -0.37
N ARG A 160 -15.82 13.11 0.90
CA ARG A 160 -15.81 14.05 2.03
C ARG A 160 -14.47 13.95 2.76
N THR A 161 -14.00 15.09 3.23
CA THR A 161 -12.80 15.19 4.07
C THR A 161 -13.22 15.75 5.40
N ASP A 162 -13.01 14.98 6.45
CA ASP A 162 -13.36 15.33 7.82
C ASP A 162 -12.10 15.31 8.68
N THR A 163 -12.10 16.07 9.77
CA THR A 163 -10.99 16.13 10.73
C THR A 163 -11.50 15.67 12.09
N VAL A 164 -10.88 14.62 12.64
CA VAL A 164 -11.22 14.06 13.95
C VAL A 164 -10.01 14.15 14.89
N ARG A 165 -10.26 14.34 16.20
CA ARG A 165 -9.19 14.52 17.20
C ARG A 165 -9.09 13.27 18.07
N GLY A 166 -7.98 12.55 17.94
CA GLY A 166 -7.74 11.34 18.71
C GLY A 166 -8.52 10.13 18.22
N LYS A 167 -8.19 8.98 18.80
CA LYS A 167 -8.67 7.67 18.37
C LYS A 167 -10.14 7.45 18.73
N ASP A 168 -10.55 7.87 19.92
CA ASP A 168 -11.92 7.66 20.40
C ASP A 168 -12.95 8.42 19.57
N ASP A 169 -12.63 9.66 19.17
CA ASP A 169 -13.50 10.43 18.29
C ASP A 169 -13.53 9.86 16.87
N PHE A 170 -12.42 9.31 16.39
CA PHE A 170 -12.42 8.55 15.13
C PHE A 170 -13.34 7.32 15.22
N LEU A 171 -13.31 6.55 16.32
CA LEU A 171 -14.15 5.37 16.47
C LEU A 171 -15.64 5.75 16.45
N LYS A 172 -16.02 6.79 17.20
CA LYS A 172 -17.40 7.34 17.18
C LYS A 172 -17.79 7.82 15.78
N PHE A 173 -16.89 8.53 15.09
CA PHE A 173 -17.11 8.97 13.71
C PHE A 173 -17.32 7.77 12.78
N ASN A 174 -16.46 6.76 12.83
CA ASN A 174 -16.53 5.56 12.01
C ASN A 174 -17.85 4.81 12.19
N ASP A 175 -18.30 4.64 13.44
CA ASP A 175 -19.58 3.99 13.75
C ASP A 175 -20.75 4.81 13.20
N SER A 176 -20.70 6.15 13.36
CA SER A 176 -21.75 7.04 12.87
C SER A 176 -21.89 7.00 11.35
N VAL A 177 -20.79 6.98 10.59
CA VAL A 177 -20.85 6.95 9.13
C VAL A 177 -21.25 5.56 8.62
N LYS A 178 -20.83 4.48 9.29
CA LYS A 178 -21.20 3.11 8.93
C LYS A 178 -22.68 2.83 9.05
N ALA A 179 -23.37 3.48 9.98
CA ALA A 179 -24.83 3.40 10.10
C ALA A 179 -25.57 4.00 8.90
N ASN A 180 -24.94 4.89 8.13
CA ASN A 180 -25.59 5.56 7.02
C ASN A 180 -25.66 4.67 5.75
N PRO A 181 -26.83 4.48 5.11
CA PRO A 181 -26.97 3.66 3.91
C PRO A 181 -26.16 4.16 2.70
N SER A 182 -25.95 5.48 2.56
CA SER A 182 -25.18 6.06 1.46
C SER A 182 -23.67 5.97 1.68
N PHE A 183 -23.19 5.64 2.88
CA PHE A 183 -21.77 5.46 3.14
C PHE A 183 -21.23 4.21 2.43
N LEU A 184 -20.16 4.39 1.67
CA LEU A 184 -19.49 3.30 0.96
C LEU A 184 -18.36 2.71 1.81
N PHE A 185 -17.36 3.53 2.11
CA PHE A 185 -16.20 3.20 2.93
C PHE A 185 -15.41 4.49 3.24
N LEU A 186 -14.40 4.37 4.09
CA LEU A 186 -13.41 5.42 4.34
C LEU A 186 -11.99 4.87 4.20
N ILE A 187 -11.04 5.78 3.98
CA ILE A 187 -9.63 5.47 4.13
C ILE A 187 -9.28 5.66 5.59
N GLU A 188 -8.95 4.56 6.27
CA GLU A 188 -8.52 4.62 7.67
C GLU A 188 -7.23 5.44 7.76
N PRO A 189 -7.20 6.49 8.61
CA PRO A 189 -5.99 7.26 8.80
C PRO A 189 -4.98 6.42 9.58
N TYR A 190 -3.70 6.73 9.41
CA TYR A 190 -2.63 6.08 10.15
C TYR A 190 -2.64 6.54 11.61
N MET A 191 -3.13 5.69 12.52
CA MET A 191 -3.31 5.99 13.95
C MET A 191 -2.27 5.31 14.87
N ALA A 192 -1.03 5.16 14.41
CA ALA A 192 0.02 4.55 15.24
C ALA A 192 0.43 5.42 16.45
N TYR A 193 0.13 6.72 16.41
CA TYR A 193 0.45 7.68 17.46
C TYR A 193 -0.82 8.36 17.96
N GLU A 194 -0.93 8.53 19.27
CA GLU A 194 -2.09 9.16 19.93
C GLU A 194 -1.95 10.68 19.99
N GLY A 195 -0.73 11.18 19.81
CA GLY A 195 -0.43 12.59 19.82
C GLY A 195 1.06 12.85 19.76
N SER A 196 1.43 14.03 20.24
CA SER A 196 2.78 14.53 20.15
C SER A 196 3.06 15.60 21.19
N PHE A 197 4.34 15.86 21.41
CA PHE A 197 4.81 16.96 22.24
C PHE A 197 6.13 17.49 21.68
N ASP A 198 6.45 18.73 22.04
CA ASP A 198 7.71 19.36 21.68
C ASP A 198 8.76 19.12 22.76
N VAL A 199 10.02 19.07 22.33
CA VAL A 199 11.18 18.96 23.20
C VAL A 199 12.21 20.00 22.78
N THR A 200 12.64 20.82 23.73
CA THR A 200 13.66 21.86 23.56
C THR A 200 14.80 21.66 24.54
N ILE A 201 15.93 22.33 24.30
CA ILE A 201 17.06 22.35 25.23
C ILE A 201 16.75 23.37 26.32
N LYS A 202 16.94 23.01 27.60
CA LYS A 202 16.83 23.98 28.70
C LYS A 202 17.91 25.05 28.61
N ALA A 203 17.58 26.28 28.96
CA ALA A 203 18.56 27.35 29.08
C ALA A 203 19.69 26.97 30.06
N GLY A 204 20.94 27.22 29.68
CA GLY A 204 22.12 26.88 30.49
C GLY A 204 22.52 25.39 30.46
N SER A 205 21.85 24.56 29.65
CA SER A 205 22.25 23.18 29.40
C SER A 205 23.61 23.09 28.69
N GLY A 206 24.40 22.07 29.04
CA GLY A 206 25.70 21.80 28.42
C GLY A 206 25.63 20.96 27.14
N ILE A 207 24.44 20.56 26.69
CA ILE A 207 24.27 19.67 25.54
C ILE A 207 24.45 20.43 24.23
N SER A 208 25.20 19.84 23.29
CA SER A 208 25.26 20.35 21.91
C SER A 208 23.92 20.13 21.20
N PRO A 209 23.38 21.13 20.46
CA PRO A 209 22.14 20.97 19.70
C PRO A 209 22.13 19.78 18.73
N GLU A 210 23.28 19.34 18.24
CA GLU A 210 23.46 18.20 17.35
C GLU A 210 23.11 16.86 18.01
N ASP A 211 23.32 16.73 19.33
CA ASP A 211 23.17 15.48 20.07
C ASP A 211 21.75 15.28 20.62
N VAL A 212 20.92 16.32 20.58
CA VAL A 212 19.60 16.33 21.21
C VAL A 212 18.66 15.29 20.60
N GLY A 213 18.65 15.15 19.27
CA GLY A 213 17.81 14.18 18.59
C GLY A 213 18.14 12.73 18.99
N GLU A 214 19.42 12.38 19.07
CA GLU A 214 19.87 11.07 19.51
C GLU A 214 19.54 10.84 20.99
N ARG A 215 19.76 11.86 21.83
CA ARG A 215 19.42 11.81 23.26
C ARG A 215 17.93 11.54 23.48
N ILE A 216 17.05 12.25 22.76
CA ILE A 216 15.59 12.03 22.80
C ILE A 216 15.29 10.58 22.40
N HIS A 217 15.83 10.11 21.28
CA HIS A 217 15.66 8.73 20.84
C HIS A 217 16.07 7.71 21.92
N ASN A 218 17.24 7.91 22.53
CA ASN A 218 17.77 7.03 23.57
C ASN A 218 16.89 7.03 24.83
N LYS A 219 16.33 8.19 25.21
CA LYS A 219 15.38 8.28 26.33
C LYS A 219 14.05 7.60 26.03
N CYS A 220 13.46 7.87 24.87
CA CYS A 220 12.22 7.23 24.44
C CYS A 220 12.37 5.70 24.35
N ASN A 221 13.50 5.21 23.85
CA ASN A 221 13.79 3.76 23.75
C ASN A 221 13.85 3.04 25.08
N LYS A 222 14.23 3.72 26.16
CA LYS A 222 14.21 3.15 27.52
C LYS A 222 12.78 2.97 28.06
N ILE A 223 11.80 3.68 27.49
CA ILE A 223 10.40 3.66 27.90
C ILE A 223 9.59 2.70 27.01
N LYS A 224 9.76 2.78 25.70
CA LYS A 224 9.07 1.95 24.69
C LYS A 224 9.97 1.68 23.48
N PRO A 225 9.76 0.60 22.72
CA PRO A 225 10.54 0.33 21.51
C PRO A 225 10.40 1.44 20.45
N LYS A 226 11.39 1.55 19.55
CA LYS A 226 11.41 2.53 18.43
C LYS A 226 10.14 2.55 17.59
N THR A 227 9.43 1.43 17.48
CA THR A 227 8.16 1.36 16.73
C THR A 227 7.02 2.16 17.37
N ALA A 228 7.15 2.56 18.63
CA ALA A 228 6.12 3.28 19.39
C ALA A 228 6.25 4.81 19.32
N PHE A 229 7.29 5.35 18.68
CA PHE A 229 7.48 6.79 18.56
C PHE A 229 8.29 7.18 17.33
N ASN A 230 8.17 8.44 16.91
CA ASN A 230 9.06 9.07 15.94
C ASN A 230 9.49 10.44 16.47
N VAL A 231 10.74 10.81 16.18
CA VAL A 231 11.32 12.11 16.54
C VAL A 231 11.64 12.85 15.24
N PHE A 232 11.23 14.10 15.15
CA PHE A 232 11.46 14.96 14.00
C PHE A 232 12.08 16.27 14.46
N LEU A 233 13.04 16.80 13.73
CA LEU A 233 13.47 18.18 13.92
C LEU A 233 12.41 19.11 13.32
N LYS A 234 11.91 20.08 14.09
CA LYS A 234 11.12 21.18 13.51
C LYS A 234 12.07 22.13 12.79
N VAL A 235 11.80 22.37 11.51
CA VAL A 235 12.50 23.38 10.74
C VAL A 235 11.62 24.61 10.74
N ASP A 236 12.11 25.68 11.36
CA ASP A 236 11.40 26.96 11.38
C ASP A 236 11.47 27.62 9.99
N GLU A 237 10.53 28.52 9.69
CA GLU A 237 10.40 29.17 8.36
C GLU A 237 11.67 29.94 7.92
N ASN A 238 12.56 30.28 8.85
CA ASN A 238 13.83 30.98 8.59
C ASN A 238 15.06 30.04 8.51
N GLY A 239 14.86 28.72 8.46
CA GLY A 239 15.91 27.73 8.68
C GLY A 239 16.20 27.57 10.17
N SER A 240 16.51 26.35 10.62
CA SER A 240 16.72 26.09 12.05
C SER A 240 17.83 26.98 12.61
N ASP A 241 17.51 27.86 13.57
CA ASP A 241 18.54 28.50 14.39
C ASP A 241 19.34 27.38 15.06
N ALA A 242 20.63 27.29 14.73
CA ALA A 242 21.51 26.22 15.19
C ALA A 242 21.54 26.13 16.73
N LYS A 243 21.19 27.22 17.43
CA LYS A 243 21.19 27.31 18.90
C LYS A 243 19.89 26.87 19.57
N HIS A 244 18.75 26.81 18.86
CA HIS A 244 17.43 26.57 19.47
C HIS A 244 16.63 25.51 18.68
N LYS A 245 17.20 24.32 18.53
CA LYS A 245 16.52 23.21 17.85
C LYS A 245 15.34 22.71 18.68
N THR A 246 14.14 22.79 18.11
CA THR A 246 12.94 22.17 18.67
C THR A 246 12.70 20.83 17.99
N TYR A 247 12.54 19.79 18.79
CA TYR A 247 12.19 18.47 18.32
C TYR A 247 10.73 18.17 18.59
N PHE A 248 10.09 17.49 17.66
CA PHE A 248 8.71 17.06 17.72
C PHE A 248 8.65 15.54 17.85
N VAL A 249 8.06 15.06 18.93
CA VAL A 249 7.97 13.62 19.24
C VAL A 249 6.53 13.15 19.05
N ARG A 250 6.27 12.30 18.05
CA ARG A 250 4.97 11.59 17.90
C ARG A 250 5.02 10.29 18.68
N CYS A 251 4.05 10.02 19.55
CA CYS A 251 4.04 8.83 20.39
C CYS A 251 2.64 8.52 20.96
N ASN A 252 2.56 7.51 21.81
CA ASN A 252 1.41 7.30 22.69
C ASN A 252 1.52 8.15 23.97
N GLN A 253 0.39 8.39 24.62
CA GLN A 253 0.32 9.24 25.81
C GLN A 253 1.14 8.66 26.98
N ALA A 254 1.23 7.33 27.08
CA ALA A 254 2.02 6.66 28.11
C ALA A 254 3.52 7.00 28.03
N LEU A 255 4.08 7.13 26.82
CA LEU A 255 5.47 7.57 26.63
C LEU A 255 5.62 9.03 27.04
N TYR A 256 4.70 9.90 26.63
CA TYR A 256 4.73 11.32 27.00
C TYR A 256 4.76 11.53 28.51
N VAL A 257 3.92 10.82 29.25
CA VAL A 257 3.85 10.91 30.72
C VAL A 257 5.18 10.52 31.36
N GLN A 258 5.83 9.47 30.84
CA GLN A 258 7.09 8.95 31.38
C GLN A 258 8.34 9.70 30.89
N PHE A 259 8.26 10.44 29.80
CA PHE A 259 9.40 11.18 29.27
C PHE A 259 9.82 12.28 30.25
N SER A 260 11.09 12.23 30.66
CA SER A 260 11.74 13.21 31.51
C SER A 260 13.24 13.22 31.23
N ASP A 261 13.81 14.41 31.17
CA ASP A 261 15.26 14.63 31.06
C ASP A 261 15.64 15.91 31.81
N PRO A 262 16.69 15.89 32.66
CA PRO A 262 17.10 17.05 33.44
C PRO A 262 17.53 18.24 32.59
N GLU A 263 18.02 18.01 31.37
CA GLU A 263 18.61 19.03 30.50
C GLU A 263 17.72 19.39 29.29
N LEU A 264 16.59 18.70 29.14
CA LEU A 264 15.58 19.00 28.12
C LEU A 264 14.30 19.52 28.77
N GLU A 265 13.60 20.40 28.06
CA GLU A 265 12.29 20.91 28.41
C GLU A 265 11.23 20.17 27.59
N LYS A 266 10.20 19.66 28.27
CA LYS A 266 9.09 18.90 27.68
C LYS A 266 7.89 19.83 27.55
N GLY A 267 7.43 20.05 26.33
CA GLY A 267 6.22 20.81 26.05
C GLY A 267 4.93 20.08 26.41
N ASP A 268 3.80 20.75 26.19
CA ASP A 268 2.48 20.20 26.45
C ASP A 268 2.09 19.08 25.47
N TRP A 269 1.21 18.21 25.95
CA TRP A 269 0.62 17.17 25.11
C TRP A 269 -0.33 17.77 24.07
N THR A 270 -0.11 17.43 22.82
CA THR A 270 -0.99 17.74 21.70
C THR A 270 -1.60 16.46 21.15
N PRO A 271 -2.92 16.23 21.30
CA PRO A 271 -3.59 15.06 20.73
C PRO A 271 -3.44 14.99 19.20
N ALA A 272 -3.35 13.77 18.67
CA ALA A 272 -3.28 13.56 17.24
C ALA A 272 -4.56 14.05 16.56
N VAL A 273 -4.37 14.69 15.41
CA VAL A 273 -5.46 15.11 14.53
C VAL A 273 -5.41 14.23 13.29
N PHE A 274 -6.51 13.54 13.00
CA PHE A 274 -6.60 12.64 11.87
C PHE A 274 -7.49 13.25 10.78
N VAL A 275 -6.96 13.32 9.57
CA VAL A 275 -7.73 13.67 8.37
C VAL A 275 -8.31 12.38 7.82
N VAL A 276 -9.63 12.31 7.75
CA VAL A 276 -10.38 11.14 7.27
C VAL A 276 -10.98 11.46 5.92
N GLN A 277 -10.76 10.58 4.95
CA GLN A 277 -11.40 10.66 3.64
C GLN A 277 -12.48 9.59 3.55
N SER A 278 -13.73 10.01 3.37
CA SER A 278 -14.90 9.13 3.29
C SER A 278 -15.59 9.24 1.94
N TYR A 279 -16.17 8.13 1.48
CA TYR A 279 -16.80 7.99 0.16
C TYR A 279 -18.27 7.62 0.33
N TRP A 280 -19.13 8.30 -0.42
CA TRP A 280 -20.57 8.23 -0.27
C TRP A 280 -21.25 8.15 -1.62
N ARG A 281 -22.30 7.32 -1.75
CA ARG A 281 -23.23 7.39 -2.87
C ARG A 281 -23.91 8.75 -2.88
N GLU A 282 -24.10 9.30 -4.08
CA GLU A 282 -24.97 10.46 -4.31
C GLU A 282 -26.43 10.03 -4.46
#